data_AF-A0A3R6Q781-F1
#
_entry.id   AF-A0A3R6Q781-F1
#
_cell.length_a   1.000
_cell.length_b   1.000
_cell.length_c   1.000
_cell.angle_alpha   90.00
_cell.angle_beta   90.00
_cell.angle_gamma   90.00
#
_symmetry.space_group_name_H-M   'P 1'
#
loop_
_entity.id
_entity.type
_entity.pdbx_description
1 polymer ?
#
loop_
_entity_poly.entity_id
_entity_poly.type
_entity_poly.pdbx_seq_one_letter_code
_entity_poly.pdbx_strand_id
1 'polypeptide(L)'
;MEEFYKAIENKIKASGYPGEVNGEDIYNDICDQMEEKENGTYLFLSKKDNGVVFEYKVDILDESFNLSYVHITANNDTFHIDFDN
;
A
#
# COMPACT_ATOMS: atom_id res chain seq x y z
N MET A 1 11.25 6.17 -9.49
CA MET A 1 11.01 6.08 -8.04
C MET A 1 10.01 7.14 -7.59
N GLU A 2 10.27 8.44 -7.77
CA GLU A 2 9.29 9.48 -7.37
C GLU A 2 7.90 9.37 -8.03
N GLU A 3 7.82 8.92 -9.28
CA GLU A 3 6.51 8.78 -9.96
C GLU A 3 5.63 7.71 -9.31
N PHE A 4 6.23 6.64 -8.78
CA PHE A 4 5.47 5.57 -8.10
C PHE A 4 4.90 6.06 -6.76
N TYR A 5 5.71 6.78 -5.98
CA TYR A 5 5.27 7.36 -4.71
C TYR A 5 4.13 8.37 -4.93
N LYS A 6 4.31 9.27 -5.91
CA LYS A 6 3.26 10.22 -6.29
C LYS A 6 2.00 9.52 -6.80
N ALA A 7 2.13 8.42 -7.55
CA ALA A 7 0.98 7.65 -8.02
C ALA A 7 0.20 7.03 -6.84
N ILE A 8 0.89 6.41 -5.87
CA ILE A 8 0.28 5.89 -4.64
C ILE A 8 -0.46 6.99 -3.90
N GLU A 9 0.21 8.10 -3.62
CA GLU A 9 -0.41 9.22 -2.90
C GLU A 9 -1.63 9.77 -3.63
N ASN A 10 -1.53 10.00 -4.94
CA ASN A 10 -2.61 10.56 -5.72
C ASN A 10 -3.81 9.61 -5.78
N LYS A 11 -3.60 8.31 -6.01
CA LYS A 11 -4.69 7.32 -6.02
C LYS A 11 -5.36 7.22 -4.64
N ILE A 12 -4.59 7.23 -3.55
CA ILE A 12 -5.14 7.20 -2.20
C ILE A 12 -5.90 8.49 -1.88
N LYS A 13 -5.34 9.66 -2.18
CA LYS A 13 -6.04 10.95 -2.00
C LYS A 13 -7.33 11.01 -2.81
N ALA A 14 -7.33 10.46 -4.04
CA ALA A 14 -8.51 10.38 -4.89
C ALA A 14 -9.59 9.42 -4.36
N SER A 15 -9.24 8.44 -3.53
CA SER A 15 -10.20 7.53 -2.88
C SER A 15 -11.08 8.21 -1.81
N GLY A 16 -10.72 9.43 -1.39
CA GLY A 16 -11.41 10.16 -0.33
C GLY A 16 -10.89 9.86 1.08
N TYR A 17 -9.78 9.11 1.22
CA TYR A 17 -9.14 8.87 2.50
C TYR A 17 -8.71 10.21 3.16
N PRO A 18 -9.19 10.53 4.38
CA PRO A 18 -8.97 11.83 4.99
C PRO A 18 -7.63 11.96 5.74
N GLY A 19 -6.88 10.87 5.90
CA GLY A 19 -5.61 10.86 6.62
C GLY A 19 -4.43 11.32 5.77
N GLU A 20 -3.31 11.62 6.43
CA GLU A 20 -2.05 11.90 5.75
C GLU A 20 -1.50 10.63 5.10
N VAL A 21 -0.96 10.78 3.89
CA VAL A 21 -0.42 9.68 3.08
C VAL A 21 0.91 10.12 2.52
N ASN A 22 1.92 9.30 2.77
CA ASN A 22 3.24 9.43 2.18
C ASN A 22 3.51 8.17 1.34
N GLY A 23 3.69 8.35 0.04
CA GLY A 23 3.90 7.24 -0.89
C GLY A 23 5.24 6.55 -0.70
N GLU A 24 6.26 7.28 -0.23
CA GLU A 24 7.57 6.72 0.09
C GLU A 24 7.49 5.81 1.32
N ASP A 25 6.78 6.22 2.38
CA ASP A 25 6.60 5.40 3.59
C ASP A 25 5.85 4.09 3.27
N ILE A 26 4.83 4.15 2.42
CA ILE A 26 4.09 2.94 1.97
C ILE A 26 5.01 2.03 1.16
N TYR A 27 5.79 2.59 0.24
CA TYR A 27 6.73 1.81 -0.56
C TYR A 27 7.77 1.10 0.32
N ASN A 28 8.40 1.84 1.24
CA ASN A 28 9.40 1.29 2.14
C ASN A 28 8.80 0.19 3.04
N ASP A 29 7.60 0.40 3.57
CA ASP A 29 6.88 -0.60 4.38
C ASP A 29 6.58 -1.90 3.61
N ILE A 30 6.28 -1.80 2.31
CA ILE A 30 6.13 -2.97 1.43
C ILE A 30 7.49 -3.63 1.17
N CYS A 31 8.54 -2.84 0.90
CA CYS A 31 9.90 -3.34 0.70
C CYS A 31 10.45 -4.09 1.92
N ASP A 32 10.29 -3.54 3.12
CA ASP A 32 10.72 -4.19 4.36
C ASP A 32 10.00 -5.53 4.57
N GLN A 33 8.73 -5.62 4.19
CA GLN A 33 7.95 -6.86 4.32
C GLN A 33 8.25 -7.90 3.22
N MET A 34 8.70 -7.46 2.03
CA MET A 34 9.02 -8.36 0.91
C MET A 34 10.41 -8.97 0.99
N GLU A 35 11.37 -8.34 1.68
CA GLU A 35 12.79 -8.74 1.68
C GLU A 35 13.00 -10.22 2.07
N GLU A 36 12.12 -10.78 2.90
CA GLU A 36 12.16 -12.17 3.36
C GLU A 36 11.13 -13.09 2.68
N LYS A 37 10.59 -12.71 1.51
CA LYS A 37 9.55 -13.47 0.78
C LYS A 37 10.07 -14.01 -0.54
N GLU A 38 9.52 -15.15 -0.94
CA GLU A 38 9.73 -15.72 -2.27
C GLU A 38 8.71 -15.14 -3.26
N ASN A 39 8.87 -15.46 -4.55
CA ASN A 39 7.94 -15.02 -5.59
C ASN A 39 6.52 -15.54 -5.32
N GLY A 40 5.54 -14.65 -5.41
CA GLY A 40 4.14 -14.98 -5.16
C GLY A 40 3.28 -13.78 -4.79
N THR A 41 1.99 -14.02 -4.58
CA THR A 41 1.02 -12.99 -4.16
C THR A 41 0.90 -12.99 -2.64
N TYR A 42 1.10 -11.83 -2.03
CA TYR A 42 1.04 -11.62 -0.59
C TYR A 42 0.04 -10.53 -0.21
N LEU A 43 -0.47 -10.65 1.01
CA LEU A 43 -1.24 -9.61 1.70
C LEU A 43 -0.41 -9.12 2.87
N PHE A 44 0.03 -7.87 2.78
CA PHE A 44 0.78 -7.19 3.82
C PHE A 44 -0.15 -6.30 4.64
N LEU A 45 0.06 -6.25 5.95
CA LEU A 45 -0.77 -5.49 6.87
C LEU A 45 0.10 -4.54 7.69
N SER A 46 -0.20 -3.25 7.59
CA SER A 46 0.49 -2.18 8.30
C SER A 46 -0.50 -1.41 9.16
N LYS A 47 -0.40 -1.60 10.47
CA LYS A 47 -1.24 -0.90 11.45
C LYS A 47 -0.49 0.33 11.96
N LYS A 48 -1.07 1.51 11.74
CA LYS A 48 -0.54 2.80 12.22
C LYS A 48 -0.98 3.06 13.67
N ASP A 49 -0.26 3.93 14.36
CA ASP A 49 -0.49 4.24 15.79
C ASP A 49 -1.88 4.81 16.09
N ASN A 50 -2.47 5.52 15.12
CA ASN A 50 -3.82 6.08 15.19
C ASN A 50 -4.94 5.04 14.95
N GLY A 51 -4.60 3.76 14.87
CA GLY A 51 -5.56 2.67 14.65
C GLY A 51 -5.96 2.46 13.20
N VAL A 52 -5.43 3.25 12.26
CA VAL A 52 -5.61 3.02 10.82
C VAL A 52 -4.86 1.76 10.42
N VAL A 53 -5.50 0.92 9.61
CA VAL A 53 -4.89 -0.30 9.05
C VAL A 53 -4.81 -0.15 7.55
N PHE A 54 -3.60 -0.31 7.02
CA PHE A 54 -3.34 -0.47 5.60
C PHE A 54 -3.15 -1.95 5.30
N GLU A 55 -3.84 -2.44 4.27
CA GLU A 55 -3.65 -3.76 3.69
C GLU A 55 -3.18 -3.57 2.25
N TYR A 56 -2.05 -4.18 1.89
CA TYR A 56 -1.46 -4.11 0.57
C TYR A 56 -1.52 -5.50 -0.07
N LYS A 57 -2.16 -5.61 -1.24
CA LYS A 57 -2.01 -6.81 -2.08
C LYS A 57 -0.86 -6.59 -3.04
N VAL A 58 0.15 -7.44 -2.91
CA VAL A 58 1.42 -7.29 -3.62
C VAL A 58 1.79 -8.60 -4.29
N ASP A 59 2.15 -8.54 -5.57
CA ASP A 59 2.77 -9.64 -6.29
C ASP A 59 4.28 -9.45 -6.31
N ILE A 60 5.02 -10.37 -5.70
CA ILE A 60 6.49 -10.35 -5.62
C ILE A 60 7.06 -11.15 -6.79
N LEU A 61 7.98 -10.52 -7.51
CA LEU A 61 8.67 -11.02 -8.69
C LEU A 61 10.18 -10.77 -8.54
N ASP A 62 10.89 -11.77 -8.05
CA ASP A 62 12.31 -11.74 -7.70
C ASP A 62 12.61 -10.60 -6.71
N GLU A 63 13.36 -9.58 -7.10
CA GLU A 63 13.70 -8.41 -6.27
C GLU A 63 12.74 -7.23 -6.50
N SER A 64 11.62 -7.46 -7.17
CA SER A 64 10.64 -6.43 -7.53
C SER A 64 9.24 -6.81 -7.11
N PHE A 65 8.33 -5.84 -7.13
CA PHE A 65 6.93 -6.08 -6.81
C PHE A 65 5.97 -5.29 -7.69
N ASN A 66 4.76 -5.82 -7.82
CA ASN A 66 3.60 -5.11 -8.33
C ASN A 66 2.61 -4.89 -7.18
N LEU A 67 2.15 -3.65 -6.99
CA LEU A 67 1.10 -3.33 -6.03
C LEU A 67 -0.25 -3.43 -6.75
N SER A 68 -1.08 -4.41 -6.39
CA SER A 68 -2.40 -4.62 -7.01
C SER A 68 -3.47 -3.71 -6.42
N TYR A 69 -3.58 -3.66 -5.09
CA TYR A 69 -4.52 -2.78 -4.41
C TYR A 69 -4.02 -2.39 -3.02
N VAL A 70 -4.57 -1.28 -2.52
CA VAL A 70 -4.48 -0.86 -1.12
C VAL A 70 -5.87 -0.76 -0.52
N HIS A 71 -6.08 -1.42 0.61
CA HIS A 71 -7.23 -1.22 1.48
C HIS A 71 -6.80 -0.40 2.69
N ILE A 72 -7.54 0.67 2.98
CA ILE A 72 -7.31 1.48 4.18
C ILE A 72 -8.55 1.39 5.03
N THR A 73 -8.43 0.87 6.25
CA THR A 73 -9.52 0.85 7.23
C THR A 73 -9.24 1.91 8.29
N ALA A 74 -10.13 2.90 8.39
CA ALA A 74 -10.01 4.01 9.32
C ALA A 74 -11.40 4.43 9.83
N ASN A 75 -11.57 4.62 11.13
CA ASN A 75 -12.82 5.14 11.74
C ASN A 75 -14.10 4.40 11.28
N ASN A 76 -14.04 3.07 11.16
CA ASN A 76 -15.11 2.20 10.63
C ASN A 76 -15.42 2.32 9.13
N ASP A 77 -14.68 3.15 8.39
CA ASP A 77 -14.74 3.21 6.94
C ASP A 77 -13.61 2.38 6.31
N THR A 78 -13.87 1.86 5.11
CA THR A 78 -12.86 1.16 4.30
C THR A 78 -12.75 1.85 2.95
N PHE A 79 -11.54 2.26 2.61
CA PHE A 79 -11.19 2.85 1.32
C PHE A 79 -10.48 1.79 0.48
N HIS A 80 -11.00 1.49 -0.70
CA HIS A 80 -10.39 0.55 -1.64
C HIS A 80 -9.75 1.33 -2.80
N ILE A 81 -8.47 1.07 -3.03
CA ILE A 81 -7.67 1.74 -4.05
C ILE A 81 -7.07 0.69 -4.96
N ASP A 82 -7.51 0.68 -6.22
CA ASP A 82 -7.08 -0.26 -7.24
C ASP A 82 -5.92 0.31 -8.07
N PHE A 83 -4.84 -0.47 -8.17
CA PHE A 83 -3.61 -0.15 -8.91
C PHE A 83 -3.44 -0.98 -10.18
N ASP A 84 -4.23 -2.04 -10.40
CA ASP A 84 -4.21 -2.87 -11.61
C ASP A 84 -5.04 -2.26 -12.78
N ASN A 85 -5.71 -1.13 -12.54
CA ASN A 85 -6.54 -0.37 -13.49
C ASN A 85 -5.78 0.72 -14.24
#